data_AF-A0A4V1V6Q1-F1
#
_entry.id   AF-A0A4V1V6Q1-F1
#
_cell.length_a   1.000
_cell.length_b   1.000
_cell.length_c   1.000
_cell.angle_alpha   90.00
_cell.angle_beta   90.00
_cell.angle_gamma   90.00
#
_symmetry.space_group_name_H-M   'P 1'
#
loop_
_entity.id
_entity.type
_entity.pdbx_description
1 polymer ?
#
loop_
_entity_poly.entity_id
_entity_poly.type
_entity_poly.pdbx_seq_one_letter_code
_entity_poly.pdbx_strand_id
1 'polypeptide(L)' 'VPGGAFSWPGLTTIEKPARELGRRSAQALFDQLAGRHVTGRTYLPCRLIERGSLADLSAQTPLRIAAAGRK' A
#
# COMPACT_ATOMS: atom_id res chain seq x y z
N VAL A 1 -0.05 0.87 5.67
CA VAL A 1 0.04 0.69 7.14
C VAL A 1 0.64 1.96 7.77
N PRO A 2 -0.06 2.67 8.68
CA PRO A 2 0.42 3.93 9.23
C PRO A 2 1.78 3.82 9.93
N GLY A 3 1.98 2.73 10.69
CA GLY A 3 3.24 2.45 11.39
C GLY A 3 4.44 2.16 10.49
N GLY A 4 4.24 1.87 9.21
CA GLY A 4 5.31 1.47 8.29
C GLY A 4 6.32 2.58 8.00
N ALA A 5 5.99 3.85 8.29
CA ALA A 5 6.94 4.94 8.19
C ALA A 5 8.03 4.92 9.28
N PHE A 6 7.76 4.24 10.40
CA PHE A 6 8.63 4.25 11.59
C PHE A 6 9.52 3.00 11.72
N SER A 7 9.48 2.09 10.74
CA SER A 7 10.44 0.99 10.66
C SER A 7 11.77 1.45 10.07
N TRP A 8 12.85 0.69 10.31
CA TRP A 8 14.11 0.87 9.60
C TRP A 8 14.47 -0.41 8.83
N PRO A 9 14.61 -0.36 7.48
CA PRO A 9 14.22 0.77 6.64
C PRO A 9 12.71 1.04 6.70
N GLY A 10 12.30 2.25 6.31
CA GLY A 10 10.87 2.59 6.21
C GLY A 10 10.17 1.66 5.22
N LEU A 11 9.02 1.10 5.60
CA LEU A 11 8.31 0.10 4.83
C LEU A 11 7.52 0.74 3.67
N THR A 12 7.87 0.37 2.44
CA THR A 12 7.07 0.63 1.24
C THR A 12 5.73 -0.09 1.34
N THR A 13 4.63 0.62 1.11
CA THR A 13 3.28 0.08 1.37
C THR A 13 2.25 0.65 0.42
N ILE A 14 1.14 -0.07 0.25
CA ILE A 14 -0.06 0.47 -0.38
C ILE A 14 -0.86 1.24 0.67
N GLU A 15 -1.01 2.54 0.47
CA GLU A 15 -1.92 3.37 1.25
C GLU A 15 -3.36 3.10 0.81
N LYS A 16 -4.19 2.69 1.78
CA LYS A 16 -5.65 2.60 1.64
C LYS A 16 -6.26 3.89 2.16
N PRO A 17 -7.23 4.51 1.44
CA PRO A 17 -7.82 5.78 1.84
C PRO A 17 -8.82 5.60 3.01
N ALA A 18 -8.30 5.34 4.21
CA ALA A 18 -9.11 4.90 5.36
C ALA A 18 -10.19 5.91 5.78
N ARG A 19 -9.90 7.21 5.71
CA ARG A 19 -10.85 8.28 6.03
C ARG A 19 -12.03 8.28 5.06
N GLU A 20 -11.73 8.21 3.77
CA GLU A 20 -12.75 8.17 2.71
C GLU A 20 -13.54 6.86 2.75
N LEU A 21 -12.88 5.74 3.03
CA LEU A 21 -13.54 4.45 3.25
C LEU A 21 -14.58 4.54 4.37
N GLY A 22 -14.20 5.07 5.54
CA GLY A 22 -15.13 5.26 6.65
C GLY A 22 -16.31 6.17 6.28
N ARG A 23 -16.03 7.30 5.61
CA ARG A 23 -17.06 8.25 5.17
C ARG A 23 -18.06 7.60 4.20
N ARG A 24 -17.58 6.89 3.18
CA ARG A 24 -18.45 6.22 2.20
C ARG A 24 -19.23 5.06 2.82
N SER A 25 -18.63 4.31 3.73
CA SER A 25 -19.31 3.23 4.44
C SER A 25 -20.46 3.76 5.32
N ALA A 26 -20.22 4.84 6.07
CA ALA A 26 -21.25 5.46 6.88
C ALA A 26 -22.40 6.01 6.00
N GLN A 27 -22.07 6.70 4.90
CA GLN A 27 -23.06 7.20 3.96
C GLN A 27 -23.91 6.07 3.38
N ALA A 28 -23.28 5.00 2.90
CA ALA A 28 -23.97 3.83 2.36
C ALA A 28 -24.89 3.19 3.40
N LEU A 29 -24.48 3.10 4.67
CA LEU A 29 -25.34 2.59 5.74
C LEU A 29 -26.59 3.48 5.94
N PHE A 30 -26.43 4.80 6.00
CA PHE A 30 -27.56 5.71 6.13
C PHE A 30 -28.49 5.68 4.92
N ASP A 31 -27.94 5.48 3.72
CA ASP A 31 -28.72 5.30 2.50
C ASP A 31 -29.58 4.04 2.58
N GLN A 32 -29.03 2.92 3.06
CA GLN A 32 -29.79 1.68 3.27
C GLN A 32 -30.90 1.86 4.32
N LEU A 33 -30.60 2.51 5.45
CA LEU A 33 -31.59 2.76 6.50
C LEU A 33 -32.76 3.62 6.02
N ALA A 34 -32.51 4.53 5.08
CA ALA A 34 -33.54 5.36 4.46
C ALA A 34 -34.29 4.66 3.31
N GLY A 35 -34.05 3.37 3.06
CA GLY A 35 -34.64 2.62 1.97
C GLY A 35 -34.14 3.04 0.58
N ARG A 36 -33.04 3.80 0.49
CA ARG A 36 -32.43 4.15 -0.79
C ARG A 36 -31.69 2.95 -1.35
N HIS A 37 -31.77 2.78 -2.66
CA HIS A 37 -31.06 1.70 -3.34
C HIS A 37 -29.55 1.97 -3.28
N VAL A 38 -28.82 1.17 -2.50
CA VAL A 38 -27.36 1.25 -2.47
C VAL A 38 -26.81 0.41 -3.61
N THR A 39 -26.10 1.08 -4.51
CA THR A 39 -25.42 0.45 -5.65
C THR A 39 -24.27 -0.45 -5.16
N GLY A 40 -23.82 -1.38 -6.02
CA GLY A 40 -22.90 -2.47 -5.68
C GLY A 40 -21.49 -2.08 -5.20
N ARG A 41 -20.47 -2.85 -5.60
CA ARG A 41 -19.10 -2.65 -5.09
C ARG A 41 -18.60 -1.22 -5.34
N THR A 42 -18.17 -0.56 -4.27
CA THR A 42 -17.51 0.75 -4.34
C THR A 42 -16.01 0.56 -4.41
N TYR A 43 -15.39 1.13 -5.45
CA TYR A 43 -13.93 1.16 -5.62
C TYR A 43 -13.37 2.47 -5.09
N LEU A 44 -12.29 2.38 -4.30
CA LEU A 44 -11.57 3.53 -3.78
C LEU A 44 -10.11 3.46 -4.22
N PRO A 45 -9.54 4.57 -4.73
CA PRO A 45 -8.18 4.59 -5.23
C PRO A 45 -7.19 4.36 -4.08
N CYS A 46 -6.26 3.43 -4.28
CA CYS A 46 -5.12 3.23 -3.40
C CYS A 46 -3.88 3.88 -4.04
N ARG A 47 -2.85 4.13 -3.23
CA ARG A 47 -1.58 4.70 -3.70
C ARG A 47 -0.41 3.86 -3.22
N LEU A 48 0.61 3.69 -4.07
CA LEU A 48 1.89 3.17 -3.63
C LEU A 48 2.65 4.27 -2.91
N ILE A 49 3.08 3.98 -1.69
CA ILE A 49 3.96 4.85 -0.90
C ILE A 49 5.31 4.17 -0.81
N GLU A 50 6.24 4.64 -1.62
CA GLU A 50 7.62 4.19 -1.63
C GLU A 50 8.39 4.74 -0.43
N ARG A 51 9.21 3.89 0.18
CA ARG A 51 10.10 4.21 1.29
C ARG A 51 11.40 3.41 1.15
N GLY A 52 12.24 3.42 2.18
CA GLY A 52 13.56 2.79 2.17
C GLY A 52 13.57 1.27 1.94
N SER A 53 12.43 0.58 2.01
CA SER A 53 12.35 -0.86 1.70
C SER A 53 12.11 -1.16 0.21
N LEU A 54 12.13 -0.17 -0.68
CA LEU A 54 12.08 -0.37 -2.14
C LEU A 54 13.48 -0.21 -2.74
N ALA A 55 13.94 -1.22 -3.48
CA ALA A 55 15.22 -1.18 -4.19
C ALA A 55 14.98 -1.09 -5.70
N ASP A 56 15.75 -0.23 -6.37
CA ASP A 56 15.86 -0.23 -7.82
C ASP A 56 16.95 -1.21 -8.26
N LEU A 57 16.53 -2.27 -8.96
CA LEU A 57 17.43 -3.30 -9.47
C LEU A 57 17.95 -3.00 -10.88
N SER A 58 17.38 -2.00 -11.57
CA SER A 58 17.82 -1.61 -12.91
C SER A 58 19.11 -0.78 -12.88
N ALA A 59 19.38 -0.09 -11.77
CA ALA A 59 20.61 0.66 -11.54
C ALA A 59 21.81 -0.20 -11.10
N GLN A 60 21.61 -1.49 -10.82
CA GLN A 60 22.67 -2.38 -10.38
C GLN A 60 23.43 -2.97 -11.58
N THR A 61 24.67 -2.51 -11.80
CA THR A 61 25.65 -3.31 -12.53
C THR A 61 25.88 -4.59 -11.73
N PRO A 62 25.72 -5.80 -12.30
CA PRO A 62 25.89 -7.03 -11.55
C PRO A 62 27.36 -7.17 -11.13
N LEU A 63 27.64 -6.89 -9.85
CA LEU A 63 28.86 -7.37 -9.20
C LEU A 63 28.73 -8.88 -9.08
N ARG A 64 29.22 -9.59 -10.10
CA ARG A 64 29.45 -11.03 -10.03
C ARG A 64 30.40 -11.28 -8.86
N ILE A 65 29.87 -11.77 -7.74
CA ILE A 65 30.69 -12.34 -6.68
C ILE A 65 31.30 -13.61 -7.26
N ALA A 66 32.51 -13.50 -7.80
CA ALA A 66 33.32 -14.66 -8.14
C ALA A 66 33.56 -15.42 -6.83
N ALA A 67 33.07 -16.66 -6.76
CA ALA A 67 33.37 -17.58 -5.68
C ALA A 67 34.88 -17.81 -5.64
N ALA A 68 35.58 -17.08 -4.78
CA ALA A 68 36.96 -17.36 -4.44
C ALA A 68 36.97 -18.52 -3.45
N GLY A 69 37.01 -19.73 -4.00
CA GLY A 69 37.42 -20.91 -3.24
C GLY A 69 38.74 -20.64 -2.54
N ARG A 70 38.85 -21.10 -1.29
CA ARG A 70 40.15 -21.29 -0.65
C ARG A 70 40.12 -22.61 0.11
N LYS A 71 41.11 -23.43 -0.24
CA LYS A 71 41.46 -24.71 0.39
C LYS A 71 41.81 -24.54 1.86
#